data_AF-A0A101GV23-F1
#
_entry.id   AF-A0A101GV23-F1
#
_cell.length_a   1.000
_cell.length_b   1.000
_cell.length_c   1.000
_cell.angle_alpha   90.00
_cell.angle_beta   90.00
_cell.angle_gamma   90.00
#
_symmetry.space_group_name_H-M   'P 1'
#
loop_
_entity.id
_entity.type
_entity.pdbx_description
1 polymer ?
#
loop_
_entity_poly.entity_id
_entity_poly.type
_entity_poly.pdbx_seq_one_letter_code
_entity_poly.pdbx_strand_id
1 'polypeptide(L)'
;MIVIIISVALINVFVASIKSQSRIIYSQELLEQSSYVLEYMNSKIRMAVKDVDGNCIVAGSTYNISGGGSSIRFISYDAEASDYTCKEFFLDNNLIKGRSSTDTSSSNFGAAFIIASPSFKVNSLKFSIFGDSIDNQPRVTTLINMHKEEQDGVTSKITIQSTASKRQLEI
;
A
#
# COMPACT_ATOMS: atom_id res chain seq x y z
N MET A 1 21.14 -51.53 -10.96
CA MET A 1 20.19 -50.74 -11.77
C MET A 1 19.04 -50.19 -10.93
N ILE A 2 18.33 -51.02 -10.15
CA ILE A 2 17.19 -50.59 -9.30
C ILE A 2 17.58 -49.49 -8.28
N VAL A 3 18.71 -49.61 -7.59
CA VAL A 3 19.17 -48.61 -6.61
C VAL A 3 19.37 -47.22 -7.26
N ILE A 4 19.96 -47.17 -8.46
CA ILE A 4 20.19 -45.92 -9.19
C ILE A 4 18.86 -45.26 -9.57
N ILE A 5 17.88 -46.05 -10.03
CA ILE A 5 16.55 -45.54 -10.39
C ILE A 5 15.85 -44.93 -9.16
N ILE A 6 15.91 -45.62 -8.02
CA ILE A 6 15.32 -45.14 -6.76
C ILE A 6 16.02 -43.86 -6.29
N SER A 7 17.36 -43.81 -6.32
CA SER A 7 18.11 -42.61 -5.93
C SER A 7 17.78 -41.40 -6.80
N VAL A 8 17.68 -41.57 -8.12
CA VAL A 8 17.30 -40.48 -9.04
C VAL A 8 15.87 -40.01 -8.78
N ALA A 9 14.93 -40.93 -8.55
CA ALA A 9 13.55 -40.57 -8.23
C ALA A 9 13.47 -39.74 -6.93
N LEU A 10 14.20 -40.15 -5.88
CA LEU A 10 14.24 -39.42 -4.61
C LEU A 10 14.83 -38.02 -4.76
N ILE A 11 15.91 -37.87 -5.54
CA ILE A 11 16.52 -36.56 -5.81
C ILE A 11 15.51 -35.65 -6.52
N ASN A 12 14.77 -36.16 -7.50
CA ASN A 12 13.77 -35.36 -8.21
C ASN A 12 12.61 -34.90 -7.30
N VAL A 13 12.12 -35.78 -6.43
CA VAL A 13 11.08 -35.43 -5.44
C VAL A 13 11.62 -34.38 -4.45
N PHE A 14 12.86 -34.52 -4.01
CA PHE A 14 13.50 -33.56 -3.12
C PHE A 14 13.66 -32.19 -3.78
N VAL A 15 14.15 -32.13 -5.01
CA VAL A 15 14.28 -30.88 -5.79
C VAL A 15 12.92 -30.22 -6.00
N ALA A 16 11.89 -30.99 -6.35
CA ALA A 16 10.53 -30.47 -6.50
C ALA A 16 9.99 -29.90 -5.17
N SER A 17 10.28 -30.56 -4.06
CA SER A 17 9.88 -30.12 -2.72
C SER A 17 10.54 -28.79 -2.33
N ILE A 18 11.85 -28.63 -2.63
CA ILE A 18 12.56 -27.37 -2.40
C ILE A 18 11.95 -26.23 -3.24
N LYS A 19 11.68 -26.48 -4.54
CA LYS A 19 11.07 -25.47 -5.40
C LYS A 19 9.68 -25.06 -4.90
N SER A 20 8.90 -26.01 -4.41
CA SER A 20 7.58 -25.73 -3.81
C SER A 20 7.71 -24.85 -2.55
N GLN A 21 8.63 -25.19 -1.64
CA GLN A 21 8.88 -24.39 -0.44
C GLN A 21 9.32 -22.96 -0.77
N SER A 22 10.20 -22.80 -1.77
CA SER A 22 10.66 -21.50 -2.22
C SER A 22 9.51 -20.62 -2.71
N ARG A 23 8.60 -21.17 -3.55
CA ARG A 23 7.39 -20.45 -4.00
C ARG A 23 6.48 -20.03 -2.86
N ILE A 24 6.32 -20.88 -1.85
CA ILE A 24 5.53 -20.57 -0.66
C ILE A 24 6.15 -19.39 0.09
N ILE A 25 7.48 -19.36 0.26
CA ILE A 25 8.19 -18.24 0.90
C ILE A 25 7.97 -16.94 0.12
N TYR A 26 8.13 -16.95 -1.21
CA TYR A 26 7.88 -15.76 -2.02
C TYR A 26 6.44 -15.25 -1.90
N SER A 27 5.47 -16.15 -1.84
CA SER A 27 4.05 -15.81 -1.66
C SER A 27 3.77 -15.24 -0.26
N GLN A 28 4.41 -15.79 0.78
CA GLN A 28 4.29 -15.30 2.16
C GLN A 28 4.89 -13.90 2.30
N GLU A 29 6.11 -13.68 1.81
CA GLU A 29 6.75 -12.36 1.84
C GLU A 29 5.93 -11.31 1.08
N LEU A 30 5.36 -11.69 -0.05
CA LEU A 30 4.48 -10.83 -0.85
C LEU A 30 3.20 -10.46 -0.08
N LEU A 31 2.58 -11.42 0.60
CA LEU A 31 1.42 -11.17 1.47
C LEU A 31 1.77 -10.26 2.65
N GLU A 32 2.89 -10.51 3.32
CA GLU A 32 3.37 -9.72 4.46
C GLU A 32 3.64 -8.26 4.05
N GLN A 33 4.37 -8.06 2.96
CA GLN A 33 4.66 -6.71 2.45
C GLN A 33 3.40 -5.98 2.00
N SER A 34 2.50 -6.67 1.29
CA SER A 34 1.23 -6.08 0.86
C SER A 34 0.37 -5.67 2.07
N SER A 35 0.37 -6.50 3.12
CA SER A 35 -0.36 -6.23 4.36
C SER A 35 0.26 -5.07 5.14
N TYR A 36 1.59 -5.00 5.24
CA TYR A 36 2.31 -3.88 5.84
C TYR A 36 1.97 -2.55 5.15
N VAL A 37 2.05 -2.52 3.82
CA VAL A 37 1.76 -1.32 3.03
C VAL A 37 0.32 -0.86 3.24
N LEU A 38 -0.65 -1.79 3.24
CA LEU A 38 -2.04 -1.48 3.52
C LEU A 38 -2.24 -0.94 4.94
N GLU A 39 -1.66 -1.59 5.95
CA GLU A 39 -1.82 -1.16 7.34
C GLU A 39 -1.19 0.23 7.56
N TYR A 40 -0.02 0.46 6.99
CA TYR A 40 0.65 1.76 7.04
C TYR A 40 -0.22 2.87 6.45
N MET A 41 -0.73 2.68 5.22
CA MET A 41 -1.59 3.68 4.57
C MET A 41 -2.92 3.84 5.32
N ASN A 42 -3.57 2.73 5.69
CA ASN A 42 -4.85 2.76 6.39
C ASN A 42 -4.74 3.45 7.75
N SER A 43 -3.65 3.25 8.49
CA SER A 43 -3.40 3.90 9.77
C SER A 43 -3.44 5.43 9.63
N LYS A 44 -2.80 5.98 8.59
CA LYS A 44 -2.81 7.43 8.31
C LYS A 44 -4.16 7.90 7.76
N ILE A 45 -4.76 7.15 6.85
CA ILE A 45 -6.09 7.44 6.28
C ILE A 45 -7.16 7.52 7.37
N ARG A 46 -7.11 6.64 8.38
CA ARG A 46 -8.06 6.62 9.51
C ARG A 46 -8.00 7.90 10.35
N MET A 47 -6.87 8.60 10.36
CA MET A 47 -6.67 9.84 11.12
C MET A 47 -6.86 11.10 10.26
N ALA A 48 -7.45 10.97 9.08
CA ALA A 48 -7.64 12.11 8.19
C ALA A 48 -8.69 13.08 8.74
N VAL A 49 -8.42 14.37 8.57
CA VAL A 49 -9.32 15.47 8.94
C VAL A 49 -9.80 16.21 7.71
N LYS A 50 -10.91 16.92 7.87
CA LYS A 50 -11.54 17.71 6.82
C LYS A 50 -10.70 18.96 6.58
N ASP A 51 -10.42 19.27 5.32
CA ASP A 51 -9.73 20.50 4.95
C ASP A 51 -10.74 21.66 4.92
N VAL A 52 -10.61 22.58 5.86
CA VAL A 52 -11.52 23.73 6.00
C VAL A 52 -11.12 24.86 5.06
N ASP A 53 -9.82 25.07 4.88
CA ASP A 53 -9.26 26.21 4.17
C ASP A 53 -8.99 25.90 2.69
N GLY A 54 -8.86 24.62 2.34
CA GLY A 54 -8.60 24.16 0.98
C GLY A 54 -7.13 24.23 0.55
N ASN A 55 -6.20 24.19 1.51
CA ASN A 55 -4.76 24.34 1.25
C ASN A 55 -4.10 23.02 0.79
N CYS A 56 -4.63 21.87 1.23
CA CYS A 56 -4.15 20.54 0.86
C CYS A 56 -4.97 19.95 -0.29
N ILE A 57 -6.29 20.02 -0.14
CA ILE A 57 -7.32 19.46 -1.02
C ILE A 57 -8.44 20.49 -1.22
N VAL A 58 -9.53 20.11 -1.91
CA VAL A 58 -10.69 20.99 -2.06
C VAL A 58 -11.29 21.29 -0.70
N ALA A 59 -11.55 22.57 -0.42
CA ALA A 59 -12.18 23.01 0.81
C ALA A 59 -13.52 22.29 1.02
N GLY A 60 -13.73 21.77 2.23
CA GLY A 60 -14.94 21.04 2.58
C GLY A 60 -14.83 19.51 2.47
N SER A 61 -13.77 18.98 1.84
CA SER A 61 -13.56 17.53 1.65
C SER A 61 -12.59 16.94 2.67
N THR A 62 -12.66 15.62 2.89
CA THR A 62 -11.72 14.91 3.78
C THR A 62 -10.57 14.28 3.00
N TYR A 63 -10.87 13.80 1.80
CA TYR A 63 -9.91 13.12 0.93
C TYR A 63 -10.06 13.65 -0.49
N ASN A 64 -8.97 13.64 -1.25
CA ASN A 64 -8.99 13.89 -2.68
C ASN A 64 -8.28 12.75 -3.41
N ILE A 65 -8.92 12.20 -4.44
CA ILE A 65 -8.31 11.20 -5.32
C ILE A 65 -7.87 11.89 -6.61
N SER A 66 -6.66 11.57 -7.07
CA SER A 66 -6.13 12.06 -8.33
C SER A 66 -5.45 10.94 -9.14
N GLY A 67 -4.92 11.28 -10.31
CA GLY A 67 -4.19 10.31 -11.15
C GLY A 67 -5.03 9.10 -11.59
N GLY A 68 -6.33 9.30 -11.82
CA GLY A 68 -7.25 8.23 -12.20
C GLY A 68 -7.49 7.16 -11.13
N GLY A 69 -7.32 7.53 -9.85
CA GLY A 69 -7.46 6.59 -8.72
C GLY A 69 -6.14 6.14 -8.12
N SER A 70 -5.01 6.47 -8.73
CA SER A 70 -3.69 5.99 -8.29
C SER A 70 -3.02 6.84 -7.21
N SER A 71 -3.66 7.94 -6.81
CA SER A 71 -3.20 8.80 -5.72
C SER A 71 -4.35 9.22 -4.82
N ILE A 72 -4.06 9.32 -3.53
CA ILE A 72 -4.95 9.89 -2.52
C ILE A 72 -4.19 10.92 -1.68
N ARG A 73 -4.85 12.06 -1.43
CA ARG A 73 -4.34 13.16 -0.62
C ARG A 73 -5.33 13.51 0.48
N PHE A 74 -4.82 13.85 1.66
CA PHE A 74 -5.61 14.23 2.83
C PHE A 74 -4.73 14.93 3.88
N ILE A 75 -5.37 15.63 4.82
CA ILE A 75 -4.68 16.18 5.99
C ILE A 75 -4.75 15.14 7.11
N SER A 76 -3.65 14.87 7.81
CA SER A 76 -3.66 14.02 9.01
C SER A 76 -2.61 14.47 10.01
N TYR A 77 -2.81 14.12 11.28
CA TYR A 77 -1.86 14.43 12.32
C TYR A 77 -0.49 13.77 12.07
N ASP A 78 0.57 14.54 12.24
CA ASP A 78 1.94 14.07 12.24
C ASP A 78 2.54 14.17 13.64
N ALA A 79 2.85 13.01 14.22
CA ALA A 79 3.44 12.95 15.55
C ALA A 79 4.86 13.53 15.59
N GLU A 80 5.60 13.49 14.48
CA GLU A 80 6.97 14.03 14.43
C GLU A 80 6.95 15.56 14.38
N ALA A 81 6.05 16.14 13.60
CA ALA A 81 5.86 17.60 13.53
C ALA A 81 5.03 18.15 14.69
N SER A 82 4.35 17.29 15.46
CA SER A 82 3.35 17.65 16.47
C SER A 82 2.23 18.55 15.92
N ASP A 83 1.93 18.44 14.63
CA ASP A 83 0.95 19.26 13.92
C ASP A 83 0.31 18.47 12.77
N TYR A 84 -0.74 19.03 12.16
CA TYR A 84 -1.40 18.48 10.98
C TYR A 84 -0.60 18.78 9.71
N THR A 85 -0.35 17.74 8.92
CA THR A 85 0.34 17.87 7.64
C THR A 85 -0.50 17.33 6.49
N CYS A 86 -0.33 17.92 5.31
CA CYS A 86 -0.88 17.38 4.08
C CYS A 86 -0.06 16.15 3.67
N LYS A 87 -0.73 15.00 3.52
CA LYS A 87 -0.10 13.73 3.14
C LYS A 87 -0.65 13.26 1.81
N GLU A 88 0.20 12.62 1.03
CA GLU A 88 -0.17 12.01 -0.23
C GLU A 88 0.46 10.63 -0.38
N PHE A 89 -0.35 9.67 -0.78
CA PHE A 89 0.11 8.37 -1.28
C PHE A 89 -0.15 8.30 -2.78
N PHE A 90 0.83 7.78 -3.52
CA PHE A 90 0.75 7.68 -4.98
C PHE A 90 1.62 6.55 -5.51
N LEU A 91 1.27 6.08 -6.70
CA LEU A 91 2.07 5.13 -7.46
C LEU A 91 2.99 5.87 -8.43
N ASP A 92 4.29 5.61 -8.34
CA ASP A 92 5.28 6.13 -9.29
C ASP A 92 6.35 5.08 -9.57
N ASN A 93 6.65 4.86 -10.85
CA ASN A 93 7.65 3.87 -11.30
C ASN A 93 7.47 2.47 -10.68
N ASN A 94 6.23 1.97 -10.63
CA ASN A 94 5.84 0.69 -10.02
C ASN A 94 6.16 0.57 -8.51
N LEU A 95 6.33 1.70 -7.83
CA LEU A 95 6.59 1.78 -6.39
C LEU A 95 5.52 2.65 -5.73
N ILE A 96 5.01 2.20 -4.59
CA ILE A 96 4.12 3.02 -3.77
C ILE A 96 4.99 3.98 -2.97
N LYS A 97 4.72 5.28 -3.14
CA LYS A 97 5.42 6.35 -2.46
C LYS A 97 4.46 7.13 -1.57
N GLY A 98 5.01 7.65 -0.48
CA GLY A 98 4.37 8.60 0.40
C GLY A 98 5.14 9.92 0.39
N ARG A 99 4.45 11.03 0.59
CA ARG A 99 5.07 12.31 0.93
C ARG A 99 4.19 13.08 1.91
N SER A 100 4.84 13.87 2.75
CA SER A 100 4.19 14.78 3.69
C SER A 100 4.74 16.19 3.47
N SER A 101 3.91 17.19 3.65
CA SER A 101 4.34 18.59 3.71
C SER A 101 4.79 18.98 5.12
N THR A 102 5.43 20.14 5.23
CA THR A 102 5.79 20.74 6.52
C THR A 102 4.62 21.39 7.26
N ASP A 103 3.52 21.65 6.56
CA ASP A 103 2.29 22.29 7.04
C ASP A 103 1.05 21.62 6.43
N THR A 104 -0.12 22.25 6.53
CA THR A 104 -1.37 21.75 5.89
C THR A 104 -1.47 22.07 4.40
N SER A 105 -0.41 22.59 3.75
CA SER A 105 -0.44 23.00 2.35
C SER A 105 0.17 21.95 1.41
N SER A 106 -0.51 21.69 0.30
CA SER A 106 0.04 20.86 -0.79
C SER A 106 1.20 21.52 -1.54
N SER A 107 1.49 22.80 -1.28
CA SER A 107 2.61 23.52 -1.90
C SER A 107 3.95 23.17 -1.28
N ASN A 108 3.97 22.70 -0.03
CA ASN A 108 5.16 22.51 0.78
C ASN A 108 5.51 21.02 0.96
N PHE A 109 5.19 20.18 -0.02
CA PHE A 109 5.54 18.76 0.02
C PHE A 109 7.06 18.56 0.09
N GLY A 110 7.51 17.75 1.05
CA GLY A 110 8.88 17.27 1.12
C GLY A 110 9.20 16.19 0.10
N ALA A 111 10.38 15.58 0.26
CA ALA A 111 10.81 14.46 -0.56
C ALA A 111 9.89 13.25 -0.37
N ALA A 112 9.59 12.55 -1.47
CA ALA A 112 8.83 11.31 -1.42
C ALA A 112 9.69 10.14 -0.92
N PHE A 113 9.11 9.31 -0.06
CA PHE A 113 9.72 8.08 0.45
C PHE A 113 8.99 6.85 -0.11
N ILE A 114 9.70 5.74 -0.21
CA ILE A 114 9.13 4.47 -0.70
C ILE A 114 8.52 3.73 0.50
N ILE A 115 7.26 3.28 0.37
CA ILE A 115 6.55 2.57 1.45
C ILE A 115 6.86 1.06 1.42
N ALA A 116 6.89 0.47 0.23
CA ALA A 116 7.18 -0.95 0.03
C ALA A 116 8.66 -1.18 -0.27
N SER A 117 9.19 -2.36 0.05
CA SER A 117 10.56 -2.70 -0.38
C SER A 117 10.68 -2.67 -1.93
N PRO A 118 11.76 -2.09 -2.51
CA PRO A 118 11.93 -1.98 -3.96
C PRO A 118 11.99 -3.31 -4.73
N SER A 119 12.19 -4.42 -4.02
CA SER A 119 12.15 -5.78 -4.58
C SER A 119 10.73 -6.24 -4.94
N PHE A 120 9.71 -5.54 -4.45
CA PHE A 120 8.31 -5.74 -4.81
C PHE A 120 7.89 -4.66 -5.79
N LYS A 121 7.20 -5.06 -6.85
CA LYS A 121 6.70 -4.15 -7.87
C LYS A 121 5.19 -4.09 -7.82
N VAL A 122 4.64 -2.90 -8.05
CA VAL A 122 3.21 -2.62 -7.98
C VAL A 122 2.69 -2.37 -9.38
N ASN A 123 1.82 -3.23 -9.88
CA ASN A 123 1.19 -3.08 -11.19
C ASN A 123 0.08 -2.04 -11.16
N SER A 124 -0.68 -2.00 -10.07
CA SER A 124 -1.76 -1.04 -9.90
C SER A 124 -2.00 -0.70 -8.43
N LEU A 125 -2.25 0.58 -8.20
CA LEU A 125 -2.78 1.11 -6.95
C LEU A 125 -4.08 1.84 -7.30
N LYS A 126 -5.16 1.54 -6.58
CA LYS A 126 -6.43 2.23 -6.75
C LYS A 126 -7.05 2.59 -5.41
N PHE A 127 -7.48 3.82 -5.28
CA PHE A 127 -8.27 4.32 -4.18
C PHE A 127 -9.70 4.59 -4.64
N SER A 128 -10.65 4.36 -3.75
CA SER A 128 -12.05 4.74 -3.92
C SER A 128 -12.58 5.29 -2.61
N ILE A 129 -13.28 6.43 -2.67
CA ILE A 129 -13.94 7.04 -1.51
C ILE A 129 -15.43 6.74 -1.59
N PHE A 130 -16.03 6.34 -0.47
CA PHE A 130 -17.46 6.19 -0.32
C PHE A 130 -17.96 7.00 0.87
N GLY A 131 -19.01 7.79 0.68
CA GLY A 131 -19.70 8.48 1.77
C GLY A 131 -19.00 9.72 2.34
N ASP A 132 -18.19 10.46 1.57
CA ASP A 132 -17.65 11.78 1.99
C ASP A 132 -18.74 12.87 1.87
N SER A 133 -19.81 12.70 2.65
CA SER A 133 -20.95 13.62 2.76
C SER A 133 -21.15 14.01 4.22
N ILE A 134 -21.80 15.15 4.48
CA ILE A 134 -21.98 15.73 5.83
C ILE A 134 -22.50 14.71 6.86
N ASP A 135 -23.40 13.81 6.46
CA ASP A 135 -24.06 12.85 7.35
C ASP A 135 -23.43 11.45 7.37
N ASN A 136 -22.44 11.18 6.51
CA ASN A 136 -21.81 9.86 6.42
C ASN A 136 -20.33 9.93 6.73
N GLN A 137 -19.86 8.95 7.50
CA GLN A 137 -18.43 8.79 7.72
C GLN A 137 -17.77 8.25 6.44
N PRO A 138 -16.77 8.96 5.88
CA PRO A 138 -16.12 8.51 4.66
C PRO A 138 -15.33 7.22 4.89
N ARG A 139 -15.42 6.32 3.90
CA ARG A 139 -14.67 5.07 3.82
C ARG A 139 -13.78 5.12 2.59
N VAL A 140 -12.49 4.84 2.78
CA VAL A 140 -11.51 4.73 1.71
C VAL A 140 -11.21 3.26 1.49
N THR A 141 -11.48 2.77 0.29
CA THR A 141 -11.06 1.44 -0.16
C THR A 141 -9.77 1.58 -0.95
N THR A 142 -8.75 0.83 -0.55
CA THR A 142 -7.47 0.72 -1.23
C THR A 142 -7.34 -0.66 -1.84
N LEU A 143 -7.06 -0.72 -3.15
CA LEU A 143 -6.79 -1.93 -3.92
C LEU A 143 -5.36 -1.88 -4.44
N ILE A 144 -4.60 -2.92 -4.14
CA ILE A 144 -3.19 -3.05 -4.55
C ILE A 144 -3.01 -4.34 -5.34
N ASN A 145 -2.35 -4.25 -6.48
CA ASN A 145 -1.86 -5.39 -7.24
C ASN A 145 -0.32 -5.35 -7.25
N MET A 146 0.30 -6.36 -6.64
CA MET A 146 1.74 -6.44 -6.44
C MET A 146 2.30 -7.77 -6.94
N HIS A 147 3.56 -7.74 -7.35
CA HIS A 147 4.29 -8.93 -7.75
C HIS A 147 5.74 -8.91 -7.29
N LYS A 148 6.32 -10.10 -7.24
CA LYS A 148 7.74 -10.34 -6.99
C LYS A 148 8.25 -11.37 -8.00
N GLU A 149 9.38 -11.05 -8.60
CA GLU A 149 10.09 -12.00 -9.48
C GLU A 149 10.85 -13.01 -8.62
N GLU A 150 10.65 -14.28 -8.90
CA GLU A 150 11.36 -15.41 -8.29
C GLU A 150 12.66 -15.68 -9.05
N GLN A 151 13.58 -16.41 -8.41
CA GLN A 151 14.90 -16.73 -8.97
C GLN A 151 14.83 -17.55 -10.27
N ASP A 152 13.76 -18.34 -10.46
CA ASP A 152 13.51 -19.17 -11.64
C ASP A 152 12.77 -18.41 -12.77
N GLY A 153 12.59 -17.08 -12.66
CA GLY A 153 11.84 -16.25 -13.62
C GLY A 153 10.32 -16.39 -13.51
N VAL A 154 9.84 -17.19 -12.56
CA VAL A 154 8.42 -17.28 -12.20
C VAL A 154 8.05 -16.01 -11.43
N THR A 155 6.87 -15.44 -11.68
CA THR A 155 6.41 -14.23 -10.98
C THR A 155 5.25 -14.58 -10.06
N SER A 156 5.44 -14.43 -8.75
CA SER A 156 4.37 -14.50 -7.76
C SER A 156 3.61 -13.18 -7.74
N LYS A 157 2.27 -13.22 -7.74
CA LYS A 157 1.39 -12.05 -7.81
C LYS A 157 0.30 -12.12 -6.74
N ILE A 158 -0.10 -10.98 -6.22
CA ILE A 158 -1.22 -10.84 -5.27
C ILE A 158 -2.03 -9.61 -5.59
N THR A 159 -3.33 -9.72 -5.38
CA THR A 159 -4.24 -8.59 -5.32
C THR A 159 -4.85 -8.56 -3.93
N ILE A 160 -4.69 -7.46 -3.21
CA ILE A 160 -5.24 -7.27 -1.89
C ILE A 160 -6.07 -6.00 -1.84
N GLN A 161 -7.16 -6.04 -1.09
CA GLN A 161 -8.04 -4.90 -0.90
C GLN A 161 -8.29 -4.72 0.60
N SER A 162 -8.32 -3.46 1.04
CA SER A 162 -8.74 -3.11 2.40
C SER A 162 -9.54 -1.82 2.39
N THR A 163 -10.43 -1.68 3.36
CA THR A 163 -11.25 -0.48 3.54
C THR A 163 -11.02 0.10 4.92
N ALA A 164 -10.70 1.38 4.98
CA ALA A 164 -10.54 2.15 6.20
C ALA A 164 -11.63 3.21 6.31
N SER A 165 -12.31 3.25 7.45
CA SER A 165 -13.21 4.37 7.81
C SER A 165 -12.43 5.37 8.66
N LYS A 166 -12.75 6.66 8.55
CA LYS A 166 -12.23 7.67 9.47
C LYS A 166 -12.51 7.24 10.94
N ARG A 167 -11.56 7.45 11.84
CA ARG A 167 -11.81 7.35 13.30
C ARG A 167 -12.17 8.72 13.82
N GLN A 168 -13.15 8.77 14.72
CA GLN A 168 -13.44 10.00 15.44
C GLN A 168 -12.26 10.27 16.38
N LEU A 169 -11.45 11.27 16.04
CA LEU A 169 -10.55 11.91 16.99
C LEU A 169 -11.42 12.89 17.77
N GLU A 170 -12.21 12.39 18.72
CA GLU A 170 -12.81 13.27 19.73
C GLU A 170 -11.74 13.54 20.80
N ILE A 171 -11.37 14.81 20.94
CA ILE A 171 -10.88 15.37 22.19
C ILE A 171 -11.77 16.58 22.47
#